data_AF-A0A800ET81-F1
#
_entry.id   AF-A0A800ET81-F1
#
_cell.length_a   1.000
_cell.length_b   1.000
_cell.length_c   1.000
_cell.angle_alpha   90.00
_cell.angle_beta   90.00
_cell.angle_gamma   90.00
#
_symmetry.space_group_name_H-M   'P 1'
#
loop_
_entity.id
_entity.type
_entity.pdbx_description
1 polymer ?
#
loop_
_entity_poly.entity_id
_entity_poly.type
_entity_poly.pdbx_seq_one_letter_code
_entity_poly.pdbx_strand_id
1 'polypeptide(L)'
;MEQLELSTSAESFATLKASGKLGRLHRAVLRGLGEARRPVTGRELGQHLGVEAWRRLPELERLGFVERVGTRKCSVTKVRATAWRLI
;
A
#
# COMPACT_ATOMS: atom_id res chain seq x y z
N MET A 1 -22.75 -25.36 14.16
CA MET A 1 -22.23 -25.26 12.79
C MET A 1 -21.66 -23.87 12.63
N GLU A 2 -20.37 -23.71 12.93
CA GLU A 2 -19.67 -22.44 12.86
C GLU A 2 -19.17 -22.27 11.42
N GLN A 3 -19.86 -21.45 10.62
CA GLN A 3 -19.40 -21.06 9.30
C GLN A 3 -18.35 -19.96 9.47
N LEU A 4 -17.07 -20.35 9.42
CA LEU A 4 -15.96 -19.44 9.18
C LEU A 4 -16.05 -18.98 7.73
N GLU A 5 -16.84 -17.93 7.50
CA GLU A 5 -16.85 -17.21 6.23
C GLU A 5 -15.47 -16.59 6.02
N LEU A 6 -14.72 -17.18 5.10
CA LEU A 6 -13.54 -16.60 4.46
C LEU A 6 -14.01 -15.35 3.69
N SER A 7 -14.20 -14.25 4.42
CA SER A 7 -14.50 -12.95 3.83
C SER A 7 -13.34 -12.60 2.90
N THR A 8 -13.61 -12.74 1.62
CA THR A 8 -12.65 -12.60 0.54
C THR A 8 -12.02 -11.22 0.66
N SER A 9 -10.70 -11.09 0.48
CA SER A 9 -10.00 -9.80 0.65
C SER A 9 -10.61 -8.63 -0.17
N ALA A 10 -11.43 -8.93 -1.17
CA ALA A 10 -12.24 -7.99 -1.94
C ALA A 10 -13.43 -7.36 -1.16
N GLU A 11 -14.08 -8.09 -0.25
CA GLU A 11 -15.23 -7.60 0.53
C GLU A 11 -14.80 -6.72 1.70
N SER A 12 -13.66 -7.07 2.33
CA SER A 12 -12.96 -6.16 3.24
C SER A 12 -12.57 -4.85 2.54
N PHE A 13 -12.13 -4.93 1.27
CA PHE A 13 -11.77 -3.77 0.46
C PHE A 13 -12.99 -2.87 0.12
N ALA A 14 -14.13 -3.46 -0.24
CA ALA A 14 -15.37 -2.72 -0.50
C ALA A 14 -15.94 -2.05 0.77
N THR A 15 -15.87 -2.74 1.91
CA THR A 15 -16.32 -2.23 3.21
C THR A 15 -15.44 -1.07 3.73
N LEU A 16 -14.13 -1.14 3.48
CA LEU A 16 -13.19 -0.05 3.79
C LEU A 16 -13.40 1.17 2.88
N LYS A 17 -13.75 0.96 1.60
CA LYS A 17 -14.12 2.03 0.66
C LYS A 17 -15.42 2.74 1.09
N ALA A 18 -16.42 1.99 1.56
CA ALA A 18 -17.73 2.52 1.94
C ALA A 18 -17.74 3.29 3.28
N SER A 19 -16.83 2.96 4.21
CA SER A 19 -16.81 3.56 5.55
C SER A 19 -15.94 4.81 5.71
N GLY A 20 -15.16 5.18 4.69
CA GLY A 20 -14.21 6.32 4.76
C GLY A 20 -13.08 6.15 5.80
N LYS A 21 -13.02 5.02 6.51
CA LYS A 21 -12.01 4.73 7.52
C LYS A 21 -10.84 4.00 6.86
N LEU A 22 -9.85 4.75 6.38
CA LEU A 22 -8.53 4.19 6.05
C LEU A 22 -7.99 3.39 7.25
N GLY A 23 -7.73 2.11 7.03
CA GLY A 23 -7.18 1.21 8.04
C GLY A 23 -5.85 1.74 8.59
N ARG A 24 -5.46 1.30 9.80
CA ARG A 24 -4.21 1.72 10.45
C ARG A 24 -2.99 1.51 9.55
N LEU A 25 -2.98 0.41 8.80
CA LEU A 25 -1.90 0.07 7.84
C LEU A 25 -1.90 0.99 6.62
N HIS A 26 -3.06 1.32 6.05
CA HIS A 26 -3.15 2.27 4.94
C HIS A 26 -2.60 3.64 5.34
N ARG A 27 -3.00 4.14 6.51
CA ARG A 27 -2.47 5.39 7.06
C ARG A 27 -0.96 5.35 7.29
N ALA A 28 -0.43 4.22 7.78
CA ALA A 28 1.01 4.05 7.93
C ALA A 28 1.75 4.10 6.59
N VAL A 29 1.21 3.44 5.56
CA VAL A 29 1.77 3.44 4.19
C VAL A 29 1.76 4.85 3.59
N LEU A 30 0.65 5.58 3.71
CA LEU A 30 0.54 6.97 3.24
C LEU A 30 1.52 7.89 3.98
N ARG A 31 1.60 7.75 5.31
CA ARG A 31 2.57 8.51 6.11
C ARG A 31 4.01 8.23 5.68
N GLY A 32 4.38 6.97 5.49
CA GLY A 32 5.73 6.61 5.04
C GLY A 32 6.06 7.14 3.64
N LEU A 33 5.09 7.20 2.73
CA LEU A 33 5.27 7.84 1.43
C LEU A 33 5.49 9.35 1.55
N GLY A 34 4.76 10.01 2.46
CA GLY A 34 4.93 11.44 2.75
C GLY A 34 6.30 11.76 3.35
N GLU A 35 6.74 10.96 4.31
CA GLU A 35 8.05 11.09 4.96
C GLU A 35 9.22 10.84 3.99
N ALA A 36 9.05 9.93 3.03
CA ALA A 36 10.08 9.64 2.04
C ALA A 36 10.36 10.81 1.08
N ARG A 37 9.36 11.68 0.83
CA ARG A 37 9.43 12.85 -0.09
C ARG A 37 9.94 12.55 -1.50
N ARG A 38 10.00 11.27 -1.89
CA ARG A 38 10.51 10.77 -3.17
C ARG A 38 9.75 9.51 -3.57
N PRO A 39 9.69 9.17 -4.87
CA PRO A 39 9.10 7.90 -5.29
C PRO A 39 9.84 6.72 -4.66
N VAL A 40 9.13 5.85 -3.93
CA VAL A 40 9.70 4.68 -3.26
C VAL A 40 9.02 3.39 -3.68
N THR A 41 9.78 2.30 -3.68
CA THR A 41 9.24 0.98 -4.01
C THR A 41 8.48 0.41 -2.83
N GLY A 42 7.51 -0.48 -3.09
CA GLY A 42 6.74 -1.12 -2.02
C GLY A 42 7.58 -1.93 -1.04
N ARG A 43 8.73 -2.48 -1.49
CA ARG A 43 9.68 -3.18 -0.58
C ARG A 43 10.48 -2.20 0.28
N GLU A 44 10.94 -1.08 -0.26
CA GLU A 44 11.61 -0.04 0.54
C GLU A 44 10.68 0.50 1.62
N LEU A 45 9.44 0.80 1.24
CA LEU A 45 8.42 1.30 2.15
C LEU A 45 8.06 0.24 3.21
N GLY A 46 7.93 -1.02 2.79
CA GLY A 46 7.63 -2.12 3.70
C GLY A 46 8.75 -2.40 4.70
N GLN A 47 10.02 -2.33 4.26
CA GLN A 47 11.17 -2.46 5.17
C GLN A 47 11.23 -1.31 6.17
N HIS A 48 10.95 -0.07 5.73
CA HIS A 48 10.97 1.10 6.60
C HIS A 48 9.86 1.04 7.67
N LEU A 49 8.67 0.63 7.29
CA LEU A 49 7.48 0.61 8.16
C LEU A 49 7.30 -0.71 8.93
N GLY A 50 8.05 -1.76 8.59
CA GLY A 50 7.87 -3.10 9.15
C GLY A 50 6.56 -3.78 8.73
N VAL A 51 6.01 -3.42 7.57
CA VAL A 51 4.72 -3.95 7.07
C VAL A 51 4.80 -4.33 5.60
N GLU A 52 3.89 -5.19 5.12
CA GLU A 52 3.80 -5.54 3.70
C GLU A 52 3.14 -4.44 2.85
N ALA A 53 3.79 -3.27 2.75
CA ALA A 53 3.25 -2.09 2.08
C ALA A 53 2.89 -2.36 0.60
N TRP A 54 3.66 -3.21 -0.09
CA TRP A 54 3.45 -3.58 -1.49
C TRP A 54 2.07 -4.17 -1.79
N ARG A 55 1.41 -4.83 -0.81
CA ARG A 55 0.06 -5.39 -0.97
C ARG A 55 -1.03 -4.33 -0.97
N ARG A 56 -0.78 -3.17 -0.34
CA ARG A 56 -1.75 -2.10 -0.13
C ARG A 56 -1.63 -0.94 -1.11
N LEU A 57 -0.49 -0.81 -1.80
CA LEU A 57 -0.28 0.25 -2.78
C LEU A 57 -1.27 0.21 -3.96
N PRO A 58 -1.62 -0.95 -4.55
CA PRO A 58 -2.65 -1.00 -5.60
C PRO A 58 -4.05 -0.61 -5.10
N GLU A 59 -4.36 -0.90 -3.83
CA GLU A 59 -5.61 -0.49 -3.21
C GLU A 59 -5.66 1.04 -3.03
N LEU A 60 -4.58 1.64 -2.52
CA LEU A 60 -4.46 3.08 -2.33
C LEU A 60 -4.48 3.85 -3.67
N GLU A 61 -3.95 3.25 -4.73
CA GLU A 61 -3.99 3.80 -6.09
C GLU A 61 -5.42 3.85 -6.63
N ARG A 62 -6.19 2.76 -6.47
CA ARG A 62 -7.61 2.73 -6.84
C ARG A 62 -8.47 3.73 -6.06
N LEU A 63 -8.02 4.10 -4.86
CA LEU A 63 -8.66 5.11 -4.01
C LEU A 63 -8.19 6.54 -4.33
N GLY A 64 -7.21 6.71 -5.23
CA GLY A 64 -6.71 8.03 -5.63
C GLY A 64 -5.77 8.71 -4.63
N PHE A 65 -5.16 7.96 -3.70
CA PHE A 65 -4.19 8.54 -2.75
C PHE A 65 -2.74 8.46 -3.23
N VAL A 66 -2.42 7.50 -4.11
CA VAL A 66 -1.06 7.27 -4.60
C VAL A 66 -1.08 6.96 -6.09
N GLU A 67 0.04 7.21 -6.75
CA GLU A 67 0.25 6.88 -8.16
C GLU A 67 1.54 6.10 -8.39
N ARG A 68 1.60 5.38 -9.51
CA ARG A 68 2.83 4.74 -10.00
C ARG A 68 3.62 5.73 -10.84
N VAL A 69 4.85 6.03 -10.43
CA VAL A 69 5.74 7.00 -11.11
C VAL A 69 6.75 6.32 -12.05
N GLY A 70 6.59 5.01 -12.28
CA GLY A 70 7.48 4.21 -13.14
C GLY A 70 8.24 3.14 -12.37
N THR A 71 9.41 2.74 -12.88
CA THR A 71 10.25 1.71 -12.24
C THR A 71 11.58 2.30 -11.78
N ARG A 72 12.01 1.94 -10.56
CA ARG A 72 13.32 2.31 -10.01
C ARG A 72 14.04 1.12 -9.42
N LYS A 73 15.36 1.22 -9.30
CA LYS A 73 16.14 0.21 -8.57
C LYS A 73 15.79 0.30 -7.08
N CYS A 74 15.25 -0.78 -6.54
CA CYS A 74 14.93 -0.92 -5.13
C CYS A 74 16.23 -0.95 -4.32
N SER A 75 16.34 -0.13 -3.28
CA SER A 75 17.54 -0.10 -2.43
C SER A 75 17.70 -1.37 -1.61
N VAL A 76 16.59 -2.08 -1.33
CA VAL A 76 16.52 -3.31 -0.52
C VAL A 76 16.98 -4.52 -1.33
N THR A 77 16.30 -4.77 -2.44
CA THR A 77 16.49 -6.00 -3.24
C THR A 77 17.43 -5.81 -4.42
N LYS A 78 17.87 -4.58 -4.69
CA LYS A 78 18.72 -4.21 -5.83
C LYS A 78 18.12 -4.53 -7.21
N VAL A 79 16.87 -4.99 -7.28
CA VAL A 79 16.13 -5.21 -8.54
C VAL A 79 15.28 -3.99 -8.92
N ARG A 80 14.91 -3.86 -10.20
CA ARG A 80 13.94 -2.87 -10.66
C ARG A 80 12.55 -3.22 -10.15
N ALA A 81 11.88 -2.26 -9.52
CA ALA A 81 10.54 -2.41 -8.98
C ALA A 81 9.73 -1.13 -9.20
N THR A 82 8.41 -1.26 -9.19
CA THR A 82 7.48 -0.12 -9.32
C THR A 82 7.68 0.87 -8.19
N ALA A 83 7.88 2.14 -8.57
CA ALA A 83 7.98 3.27 -7.68
C ALA A 83 6.60 3.91 -7.48
N TRP A 84 6.31 4.29 -6.23
CA TRP A 84 5.04 4.85 -5.82
C TRP A 84 5.26 6.21 -5.17
N ARG A 85 4.31 7.12 -5.38
CA ARG A 85 4.30 8.47 -4.80
C ARG A 85 2.88 8.83 -4.36
N LEU A 86 2.77 9.71 -3.36
CA LEU A 86 1.52 10.40 -3.07
C LEU A 86 1.16 11.35 -4.21
N ILE A 87 -0.14 11.47 -4.47
CA ILE A 87 -0.74 12.49 -5.35
C ILE A 87 -0.91 13.78 -4.56
#